data_AF-A0A2N5KE29-F1
#
_entry.id   AF-A0A2N5KE29-F1
#
_cell.length_a   1.000
_cell.length_b   1.000
_cell.length_c   1.000
_cell.angle_alpha   90.00
_cell.angle_beta   90.00
_cell.angle_gamma   90.00
#
_symmetry.space_group_name_H-M   'P 1'
#
loop_
_entity.id
_entity.type
_entity.pdbx_description
1 polymer ?
#
loop_
_entity_poly.entity_id
_entity_poly.type
_entity_poly.pdbx_seq_one_letter_code
_entity_poly.pdbx_strand_id
1 'polypeptide(L)'
;MAKFLRDLLDAEEPLFSLAIRQLEKASGQHGTDTKLIGEIIQKTHSSMSELGLDHTDTTGREYYAALMNRIHEDNERVTGLVGGTDSAAVRELIPLIIKAAESVDTPMDCWVLKRSVGKELLKKMPPQKLMQHLGYKSIDSMLKHEDFDELYTALRFSEGPEWLNAYNELFKEITPSDFEKRRIRIIAMDHDKYVGLTEHFVQKKRHNVTHTKEMGTIVVVPMHQERMRGITLKTLPLLFHYINEIRLYSAFFKFKQVNKNFGEIVVETLLADPGNASQMAGQYVHWRVIQRYFGKIDDEPHPEAFQPHVHPEDLHWRR
;
A
#
# COMPACT_ATOMS: atom_id res chain seq x y z
N MET A 1 36.16 2.12 -6.76
CA MET A 1 35.16 2.65 -5.81
C MET A 1 33.75 2.38 -6.29
N ALA A 2 33.41 2.63 -7.57
CA ALA A 2 32.16 2.19 -8.20
C ALA A 2 31.80 0.69 -7.99
N LYS A 3 32.78 -0.20 -7.79
CA LYS A 3 32.55 -1.64 -7.54
C LYS A 3 31.65 -1.92 -6.34
N PHE A 4 31.80 -1.20 -5.22
CA PHE A 4 30.97 -1.44 -4.03
C PHE A 4 29.51 -1.08 -4.29
N LEU A 5 29.25 0.10 -4.87
CA LEU A 5 27.89 0.50 -5.26
C LEU A 5 27.34 -0.42 -6.34
N ARG A 6 28.15 -0.82 -7.31
CA ARG A 6 27.79 -1.81 -8.31
C ARG A 6 27.33 -3.13 -7.67
N ASP A 7 28.12 -3.67 -6.74
CA ASP A 7 27.82 -4.93 -6.06
C ASP A 7 26.57 -4.81 -5.18
N LEU A 8 26.36 -3.65 -4.55
CA LEU A 8 25.16 -3.34 -3.79
C LEU A 8 23.90 -3.22 -4.66
N LEU A 9 24.06 -2.70 -5.87
CA LEU A 9 22.98 -2.39 -6.82
C LEU A 9 22.80 -3.47 -7.90
N ASP A 10 23.59 -4.54 -7.85
CA ASP A 10 23.73 -5.55 -8.92
C ASP A 10 23.81 -4.96 -10.34
N ALA A 11 24.54 -3.84 -10.46
CA ALA A 11 24.52 -3.03 -11.68
C ALA A 11 25.48 -3.56 -12.75
N GLU A 12 25.05 -3.54 -14.02
CA GLU A 12 25.88 -3.98 -15.14
C GLU A 12 27.06 -3.02 -15.45
N GLU A 13 28.25 -3.60 -15.65
CA GLU A 13 29.43 -2.89 -16.14
C GLU A 13 29.63 -3.12 -17.65
N PRO A 14 30.13 -2.14 -18.41
CA PRO A 14 30.69 -0.86 -17.97
C PRO A 14 29.66 0.27 -17.82
N LEU A 15 28.37 -0.01 -17.99
CA LEU A 15 27.30 0.99 -18.08
C LEU A 15 27.21 1.85 -16.83
N PHE A 16 27.20 1.22 -15.65
CA PHE A 16 27.12 1.90 -14.36
C PHE A 16 28.27 2.90 -14.14
N SER A 17 29.52 2.44 -14.29
CA SER A 17 30.69 3.30 -14.13
C SER A 17 30.73 4.44 -15.14
N LEU A 18 30.28 4.22 -16.38
CA LEU A 18 30.20 5.28 -17.40
C LEU A 18 29.13 6.31 -17.06
N ALA A 19 27.97 5.87 -16.58
CA ALA A 19 26.86 6.77 -16.25
C ALA A 19 27.19 7.66 -15.04
N ILE A 20 27.83 7.13 -14.00
CA ILE A 20 28.33 7.92 -12.87
C ILE A 20 29.29 9.01 -13.35
N ARG A 21 30.30 8.67 -14.18
CA ARG A 21 31.23 9.66 -14.72
C ARG A 21 30.54 10.73 -15.56
N GLN A 22 29.52 10.36 -16.33
CA GLN A 22 28.74 11.30 -17.14
C GLN A 22 27.97 12.27 -16.25
N LEU A 23 27.32 11.79 -15.18
CA LEU A 23 26.60 12.61 -14.21
C LEU A 23 27.54 13.54 -13.43
N GLU A 24 28.70 13.07 -12.99
CA GLU A 24 29.71 13.90 -12.33
C GLU A 24 30.23 15.00 -13.26
N LYS A 25 30.52 14.67 -14.53
CA LYS A 25 30.95 15.65 -15.53
C LYS A 25 29.85 16.69 -15.82
N ALA A 26 28.60 16.27 -15.93
CA ALA A 26 27.48 17.15 -16.25
C ALA A 26 27.08 18.05 -15.08
N SER A 27 27.15 17.54 -13.85
CA SER A 27 26.84 18.29 -12.63
C SER A 27 27.99 19.17 -12.13
N GLY A 28 29.23 18.93 -12.59
CA GLY A 28 30.44 19.57 -12.07
C GLY A 28 30.81 19.12 -10.65
N GLN A 29 30.14 18.09 -10.12
CA GLN A 29 30.41 17.51 -8.81
C GLN A 29 31.21 16.23 -8.99
N HIS A 30 32.40 16.16 -8.37
CA HIS A 30 33.29 15.01 -8.44
C HIS A 30 33.28 14.23 -7.12
N GLY A 31 33.39 12.91 -7.19
CA GLY A 31 33.50 12.02 -6.02
C GLY A 31 32.16 11.80 -5.30
N THR A 32 31.04 11.97 -6.00
CA THR A 32 29.70 11.79 -5.44
C THR A 32 29.47 10.34 -5.04
N ASP A 33 30.03 9.39 -5.80
CA ASP A 33 30.01 7.97 -5.49
C ASP A 33 30.73 7.67 -4.16
N THR A 34 31.89 8.27 -3.96
CA THR A 34 32.74 8.07 -2.78
C THR A 34 32.09 8.65 -1.55
N LYS A 35 31.45 9.82 -1.68
CA LYS A 35 30.65 10.43 -0.61
C LYS A 35 29.47 9.53 -0.22
N LEU A 36 28.72 9.02 -1.20
CA LEU A 36 27.60 8.12 -0.96
C LEU A 36 28.05 6.83 -0.25
N ILE A 37 29.16 6.23 -0.68
CA ILE A 37 29.75 5.05 -0.02
C ILE A 37 30.09 5.36 1.43
N GLY A 38 30.75 6.50 1.70
CA GLY A 38 31.06 6.94 3.06
C GLY A 38 29.81 7.10 3.92
N GLU A 39 28.75 7.71 3.39
CA GLU A 39 27.47 7.86 4.08
C GLU A 39 26.79 6.51 4.37
N ILE A 40 26.80 5.56 3.42
CA ILE A 40 26.24 4.22 3.61
C ILE A 40 26.97 3.49 4.73
N ILE A 41 28.30 3.50 4.71
CA ILE A 41 29.14 2.86 5.73
C ILE A 41 28.87 3.50 7.10
N GLN A 42 28.86 4.82 7.18
CA GLN A 42 28.60 5.53 8.43
C GLN A 42 27.22 5.20 9.01
N LYS A 43 26.17 5.19 8.18
CA LYS A 43 24.81 4.84 8.62
C LYS A 43 24.71 3.38 9.07
N THR A 44 25.41 2.48 8.39
CA THR A 44 25.46 1.06 8.76
C THR A 44 26.13 0.88 10.11
N HIS A 45 27.29 1.51 10.34
CA HIS A 45 27.98 1.46 11.63
C HIS A 45 27.16 2.08 12.76
N SER A 46 26.45 3.19 12.50
CA SER A 46 25.53 3.79 13.47
C SER A 46 24.41 2.81 13.85
N SER A 47 23.80 2.18 12.85
CA SER A 47 22.72 1.20 13.06
C SER A 47 23.19 -0.02 13.84
N MET A 48 24.39 -0.54 13.53
CA MET A 48 25.02 -1.62 14.30
C MET A 48 25.26 -1.21 15.76
N SER A 49 25.76 0.02 15.98
CA SER A 49 26.02 0.55 17.32
C SER A 49 24.72 0.71 18.12
N GLU A 50 23.62 1.13 17.49
CA GLU A 50 22.29 1.22 18.11
C GLU A 50 21.74 -0.16 18.55
N LEU A 51 22.16 -1.24 17.87
CA LEU A 51 21.88 -2.62 18.27
C LEU A 51 22.90 -3.17 19.28
N GLY A 52 23.89 -2.38 19.70
CA GLY A 52 24.95 -2.80 20.62
C GLY A 52 26.01 -3.71 19.98
N LEU A 53 26.16 -3.66 18.66
CA LEU A 53 27.09 -4.49 17.89
C LEU A 53 28.38 -3.73 17.55
N ASP A 54 29.52 -4.43 17.57
CA ASP A 54 30.79 -3.89 17.11
C ASP A 54 30.92 -4.03 15.59
N HIS A 55 30.88 -2.92 14.88
CA HIS A 55 31.01 -2.87 13.42
C HIS A 55 32.32 -3.46 12.87
N THR A 56 33.37 -3.60 13.70
CA THR A 56 34.65 -4.19 13.28
C THR A 56 34.68 -5.73 13.37
N ASP A 57 33.77 -6.32 14.14
CA ASP A 57 33.74 -7.77 14.41
C ASP A 57 32.41 -8.44 14.01
N THR A 58 31.38 -7.66 13.73
CA THR A 58 30.04 -8.18 13.40
C THR A 58 29.94 -8.63 11.95
N THR A 59 29.60 -9.90 11.74
CA THR A 59 29.29 -10.43 10.41
C THR A 59 27.88 -10.02 9.94
N GLY A 60 27.64 -10.06 8.62
CA GLY A 60 26.32 -9.79 8.07
C GLY A 60 25.21 -10.72 8.59
N ARG A 61 25.54 -11.97 8.93
CA ARG A 61 24.58 -12.93 9.51
C ARG A 61 24.21 -12.56 10.94
N GLU A 62 25.17 -12.14 11.76
CA GLU A 62 24.93 -11.68 13.13
C GLU A 62 24.12 -10.39 13.13
N TYR A 63 24.46 -9.45 12.24
CA TYR A 63 23.69 -8.23 12.09
C TYR A 63 22.24 -8.51 11.67
N TYR A 64 22.02 -9.42 10.71
CA TYR A 64 20.67 -9.85 10.32
C TYR A 64 19.91 -10.50 11.49
N ALA A 65 20.54 -11.37 12.26
CA ALA A 65 19.92 -12.00 13.42
C ALA A 65 19.54 -10.96 14.50
N ALA A 66 20.41 -9.98 14.76
CA ALA A 66 20.13 -8.88 15.68
C ALA A 66 18.94 -8.03 15.23
N LEU A 67 18.86 -7.71 13.92
CA LEU A 67 17.71 -7.02 13.34
C LEU A 67 16.41 -7.82 13.51
N MET A 68 16.45 -9.14 13.27
CA MET A 68 15.29 -10.01 13.45
C MET A 68 14.83 -10.08 14.91
N ASN A 69 15.77 -10.12 15.87
CA ASN A 69 15.45 -10.04 17.30
C ASN A 69 14.83 -8.70 17.65
N ARG A 70 15.36 -7.59 17.13
CA ARG A 70 14.78 -6.26 17.35
C ARG A 70 13.35 -6.16 16.82
N ILE A 71 13.09 -6.69 15.62
CA ILE A 71 11.73 -6.75 15.05
C ILE A 71 10.80 -7.58 15.95
N HIS A 72 11.29 -8.69 16.49
CA HIS A 72 10.51 -9.52 17.41
C HIS A 72 10.16 -8.76 18.69
N GLU A 73 11.13 -8.12 19.35
CA GLU A 73 10.92 -7.31 20.55
C GLU A 73 9.96 -6.14 20.31
N ASP A 74 10.11 -5.43 19.18
CA ASP A 74 9.20 -4.36 18.81
C ASP A 74 7.79 -4.89 18.53
N ASN A 75 7.65 -6.09 17.94
CA ASN A 75 6.33 -6.70 17.73
C ASN A 75 5.66 -7.05 19.06
N GLU A 76 6.37 -7.69 19.99
CA GLU A 76 5.86 -7.97 21.34
C GLU A 76 5.43 -6.68 22.05
N ARG A 77 6.27 -5.64 22.00
CA ARG A 77 5.99 -4.34 22.61
C ARG A 77 4.72 -3.71 22.04
N VAL A 78 4.59 -3.65 20.70
CA VAL A 78 3.39 -3.06 20.07
C VAL A 78 2.17 -3.96 20.25
N THR A 79 2.32 -5.29 20.27
CA THR A 79 1.24 -6.22 20.65
C THR A 79 0.70 -5.90 22.04
N GLY A 80 1.57 -5.67 23.03
CA GLY A 80 1.16 -5.25 24.37
C GLY A 80 0.42 -3.91 24.37
N LEU A 81 0.85 -2.95 23.56
CA LEU A 81 0.17 -1.64 23.44
C LEU A 81 -1.24 -1.74 22.84
N VAL A 82 -1.48 -2.68 21.92
CA VAL A 82 -2.83 -2.93 21.38
C VAL A 82 -3.67 -3.85 22.27
N GLY A 83 -3.11 -4.34 23.38
CA GLY A 83 -3.78 -5.20 24.36
C GLY A 83 -3.78 -6.69 24.03
N GLY A 84 -2.92 -7.14 23.11
CA GLY A 84 -2.77 -8.56 22.78
C GLY A 84 -1.80 -9.28 23.71
N THR A 85 -1.93 -10.60 23.77
CA THR A 85 -1.08 -11.47 24.62
C THR A 85 -0.19 -12.42 23.83
N ASP A 86 -0.63 -12.85 22.65
CA ASP A 86 0.17 -13.64 21.71
C ASP A 86 0.44 -12.81 20.44
N SER A 87 1.70 -12.39 20.26
CA SER A 87 2.12 -11.49 19.16
C SER A 87 2.04 -12.10 17.76
N ALA A 88 1.67 -13.39 17.65
CA ALA A 88 1.46 -14.08 16.40
C ALA A 88 0.00 -14.51 16.16
N ALA A 89 -0.89 -14.46 17.15
CA ALA A 89 -2.26 -14.99 17.02
C ALA A 89 -3.16 -14.09 16.16
N VAL A 90 -3.38 -14.47 14.89
CA VAL A 90 -4.05 -13.61 13.90
C VAL A 90 -5.49 -13.26 14.32
N ARG A 91 -6.29 -14.26 14.72
CA ARG A 91 -7.71 -14.06 15.06
C ARG A 91 -7.91 -13.19 16.30
N GLU A 92 -7.00 -13.27 17.28
CA GLU A 92 -7.00 -12.41 18.47
C GLU A 92 -6.58 -10.98 18.12
N LEU A 93 -5.50 -10.83 17.36
CA LEU A 93 -4.86 -9.53 17.16
C LEU A 93 -5.60 -8.61 16.19
N ILE A 94 -6.27 -9.14 15.16
CA ILE A 94 -6.92 -8.28 14.16
C ILE A 94 -7.96 -7.32 14.79
N PRO A 95 -8.93 -7.77 15.61
CA PRO A 95 -9.87 -6.87 16.28
C PRO A 95 -9.18 -5.84 17.18
N LEU A 96 -8.12 -6.24 17.88
CA LEU A 96 -7.35 -5.36 18.77
C LEU A 96 -6.59 -4.28 17.99
N ILE A 97 -5.96 -4.65 16.88
CA ILE A 97 -5.26 -3.73 15.97
C ILE A 97 -6.23 -2.71 15.37
N ILE A 98 -7.42 -3.16 14.92
CA ILE A 98 -8.46 -2.27 14.40
C ILE A 98 -8.89 -1.27 15.49
N LYS A 99 -9.20 -1.76 16.70
CA LYS A 99 -9.58 -0.91 17.83
C LYS A 99 -8.48 0.10 18.19
N ALA A 100 -7.22 -0.32 18.17
CA ALA A 100 -6.09 0.56 18.42
C ALA A 100 -6.02 1.67 17.35
N ALA A 101 -6.12 1.32 16.07
CA ALA A 101 -6.12 2.30 14.98
C ALA A 101 -7.27 3.32 15.10
N GLU A 102 -8.47 2.87 15.50
CA GLU A 102 -9.63 3.74 15.70
C GLU A 102 -9.53 4.66 16.93
N SER A 103 -8.74 4.25 17.94
CA SER A 103 -8.55 4.98 19.18
C SER A 103 -7.51 6.11 19.11
N VAL A 104 -6.61 6.07 18.13
CA VAL A 104 -5.62 7.13 17.93
C VAL A 104 -6.33 8.40 17.47
N ASP A 105 -5.92 9.54 18.01
CA ASP A 105 -6.39 10.86 17.58
C ASP A 105 -5.81 11.20 16.20
N THR A 106 -6.36 10.56 15.18
CA THR A 106 -6.08 10.81 13.76
C THR A 106 -7.37 11.27 13.13
N PRO A 107 -7.35 12.32 12.27
CA PRO A 107 -8.57 12.73 11.58
C PRO A 107 -9.06 11.59 10.68
N MET A 108 -10.30 11.16 10.89
CA MET A 108 -10.94 10.05 10.16
C MET A 108 -12.07 10.51 9.23
N ASP A 109 -12.28 11.81 9.08
CA ASP A 109 -13.30 12.35 8.19
C ASP A 109 -12.87 12.22 6.72
N CYS A 110 -13.81 11.81 5.87
CA CYS A 110 -13.64 11.71 4.43
C CYS A 110 -14.90 12.18 3.68
N TRP A 111 -14.74 12.59 2.42
CA TRP A 111 -15.79 12.93 1.47
C TRP A 111 -15.73 11.94 0.31
N VAL A 112 -16.72 11.06 0.25
CA VAL A 112 -16.68 9.81 -0.52
C VAL A 112 -18.07 9.49 -1.07
N LEU A 113 -18.16 8.57 -2.03
CA LEU A 113 -19.42 8.23 -2.68
C LEU A 113 -20.42 7.69 -1.66
N LYS A 114 -21.69 8.09 -1.78
CA LYS A 114 -22.78 7.59 -0.94
C LYS A 114 -22.95 6.09 -1.17
N ARG A 115 -23.22 5.35 -0.09
CA ARG A 115 -23.54 3.92 -0.19
C ARG A 115 -24.75 3.64 -1.09
N SER A 116 -25.76 4.52 -1.07
CA SER A 116 -26.93 4.39 -1.95
C SER A 116 -26.54 4.42 -3.42
N VAL A 117 -25.64 5.32 -3.82
CA VAL A 117 -25.16 5.42 -5.20
C VAL A 117 -24.34 4.19 -5.56
N GLY A 118 -23.45 3.73 -4.68
CA GLY A 118 -22.71 2.48 -4.88
C GLY A 118 -23.63 1.25 -5.04
N LYS A 119 -24.75 1.19 -4.31
CA LYS A 119 -25.78 0.15 -4.50
C LYS A 119 -26.45 0.23 -5.87
N GLU A 120 -26.78 1.43 -6.35
CA GLU A 120 -27.35 1.60 -7.69
C GLU A 120 -26.35 1.23 -8.80
N LEU A 121 -25.07 1.56 -8.65
CA LEU A 121 -24.01 1.13 -9.57
C LEU A 121 -23.90 -0.40 -9.63
N LEU A 122 -23.97 -1.08 -8.48
CA LEU A 122 -23.97 -2.55 -8.44
C LEU A 122 -25.23 -3.17 -9.05
N LYS A 123 -26.38 -2.49 -8.99
CA LYS A 123 -27.58 -2.96 -9.70
C LYS A 123 -27.45 -2.82 -11.22
N LYS A 124 -26.77 -1.77 -11.70
CA LYS A 124 -26.46 -1.59 -13.13
C LYS A 124 -25.53 -2.68 -13.65
N MET A 125 -24.55 -3.08 -12.85
CA MET A 125 -23.58 -4.13 -13.19
C MET A 125 -23.39 -5.10 -12.03
N PRO A 126 -24.27 -6.11 -11.87
CA PRO A 126 -24.21 -7.03 -10.74
C PRO A 126 -22.95 -7.94 -10.77
N PRO A 127 -22.27 -8.13 -9.63
CA PRO A 127 -21.08 -8.98 -9.52
C PRO A 127 -21.47 -10.47 -9.45
N GLN A 128 -21.47 -11.15 -10.60
CA GLN A 128 -22.01 -12.50 -10.72
C GLN A 128 -21.20 -13.54 -9.95
N LYS A 129 -19.86 -13.44 -9.94
CA LYS A 129 -18.99 -14.40 -9.24
C LYS A 129 -19.14 -14.25 -7.73
N LEU A 130 -19.19 -13.01 -7.23
CA LEU A 130 -19.42 -12.73 -5.82
C LEU A 130 -20.81 -13.22 -5.37
N MET A 131 -21.84 -12.94 -6.16
CA MET A 131 -23.20 -13.42 -5.89
C MET A 131 -23.26 -14.95 -5.82
N GLN A 132 -22.62 -15.64 -6.76
CA GLN A 132 -22.55 -17.11 -6.77
C GLN A 132 -21.82 -17.64 -5.52
N HIS A 133 -20.69 -17.04 -5.17
CA HIS A 133 -19.89 -17.42 -4.00
C HIS A 133 -20.69 -17.28 -2.70
N LEU A 134 -21.41 -16.17 -2.54
CA LEU A 134 -22.23 -15.88 -1.36
C LEU A 134 -23.61 -16.57 -1.41
N GLY A 135 -23.94 -17.30 -2.47
CA GLY A 135 -25.20 -18.05 -2.60
C GLY A 135 -26.44 -17.22 -2.97
N TYR A 136 -26.27 -16.02 -3.54
CA TYR A 136 -27.37 -15.14 -3.94
C TYR A 136 -27.70 -15.24 -5.43
N LYS A 137 -29.00 -15.25 -5.74
CA LYS A 137 -29.53 -15.19 -7.13
C LYS A 137 -29.99 -13.79 -7.55
N SER A 138 -30.09 -12.86 -6.60
CA SER A 138 -30.59 -11.50 -6.80
C SER A 138 -29.69 -10.50 -6.09
N ILE A 139 -29.31 -9.45 -6.83
CA ILE A 139 -28.51 -8.34 -6.29
C ILE A 139 -29.25 -7.63 -5.16
N ASP A 140 -30.57 -7.43 -5.27
CA ASP A 140 -31.36 -6.79 -4.21
C ASP A 140 -31.39 -7.61 -2.93
N SER A 141 -31.47 -8.94 -3.04
CA SER A 141 -31.39 -9.82 -1.87
C SER A 141 -30.00 -9.72 -1.22
N MET A 142 -28.93 -9.75 -2.02
CA MET A 142 -27.57 -9.65 -1.51
C MET A 142 -27.34 -8.30 -0.81
N LEU A 143 -27.73 -7.18 -1.43
CA LEU A 143 -27.58 -5.83 -0.88
C LEU A 143 -28.43 -5.55 0.37
N LYS A 144 -29.43 -6.40 0.65
CA LYS A 144 -30.30 -6.32 1.83
C LYS A 144 -29.73 -7.09 3.03
N HIS A 145 -29.06 -8.21 2.78
CA HIS A 145 -28.62 -9.13 3.84
C HIS A 145 -27.12 -9.06 4.15
N GLU A 146 -26.31 -8.50 3.25
CA GLU A 146 -24.87 -8.35 3.44
C GLU A 146 -24.47 -6.95 3.92
N ASP A 147 -23.35 -6.89 4.65
CA ASP A 147 -22.70 -5.61 4.93
C ASP A 147 -22.18 -5.01 3.62
N PHE A 148 -22.65 -3.81 3.29
CA PHE A 148 -22.33 -3.18 2.02
C PHE A 148 -20.83 -2.90 1.87
N ASP A 149 -20.14 -2.48 2.92
CA ASP A 149 -18.73 -2.09 2.80
C ASP A 149 -17.83 -3.33 2.66
N GLU A 150 -18.18 -4.46 3.31
CA GLU A 150 -17.52 -5.76 3.09
C GLU A 150 -17.75 -6.24 1.65
N LEU A 151 -19.02 -6.30 1.23
CA LEU A 151 -19.41 -6.75 -0.10
C LEU A 151 -18.75 -5.92 -1.19
N TYR A 152 -18.78 -4.59 -1.06
CA TYR A 152 -18.21 -3.69 -2.04
C TYR A 152 -16.69 -3.85 -2.14
N THR A 153 -16.02 -4.06 -1.01
CA THR A 153 -14.58 -4.30 -1.02
C THR A 153 -14.23 -5.66 -1.61
N ALA A 154 -15.09 -6.67 -1.46
CA ALA A 154 -14.90 -7.99 -2.06
C ALA A 154 -14.87 -8.00 -3.59
N LEU A 155 -15.42 -6.97 -4.24
CA LEU A 155 -15.32 -6.78 -5.70
C LEU A 155 -13.86 -6.78 -6.19
N ARG A 156 -12.94 -6.26 -5.37
CA ARG A 156 -11.51 -6.13 -5.71
C ARG A 156 -10.80 -7.45 -5.95
N PHE A 157 -11.39 -8.57 -5.52
CA PHE A 157 -10.80 -9.90 -5.63
C PHE A 157 -11.80 -10.99 -6.05
N SER A 158 -13.05 -10.66 -6.39
CA SER A 158 -14.07 -11.64 -6.82
C SER A 158 -14.26 -11.67 -8.34
N GLU A 159 -14.34 -10.53 -9.01
CA GLU A 159 -14.81 -10.47 -10.41
C GLU A 159 -13.68 -10.54 -11.46
N GLY A 160 -12.51 -9.97 -11.16
CA GLY A 160 -11.35 -9.90 -12.07
C GLY A 160 -11.12 -8.51 -12.69
N PRO A 161 -9.96 -8.28 -13.34
CA PRO A 161 -9.56 -6.95 -13.80
C PRO A 161 -10.44 -6.39 -14.92
N GLU A 162 -10.94 -7.23 -15.84
CA GLU A 162 -11.82 -6.79 -16.94
C GLU A 162 -13.13 -6.25 -16.40
N TRP A 163 -13.73 -6.96 -15.45
CA TRP A 163 -14.97 -6.53 -14.79
C TRP A 163 -14.74 -5.25 -13.99
N LEU A 164 -13.63 -5.16 -13.24
CA LEU A 164 -13.30 -3.97 -12.44
C LEU A 164 -13.10 -2.73 -13.33
N ASN A 165 -12.43 -2.87 -14.47
CA ASN A 165 -12.24 -1.76 -15.41
C ASN A 165 -13.58 -1.31 -16.01
N ALA A 166 -14.43 -2.25 -16.44
CA ALA A 166 -15.77 -1.93 -16.94
C ALA A 166 -16.68 -1.33 -15.86
N TYR A 167 -16.56 -1.79 -14.61
CA TYR A 167 -17.31 -1.24 -13.49
C TYR A 167 -16.87 0.20 -13.17
N ASN A 168 -15.57 0.50 -13.23
CA ASN A 168 -15.04 1.86 -13.02
C ASN A 168 -15.60 2.85 -14.04
N GLU A 169 -15.91 2.44 -15.28
CA GLU A 169 -16.50 3.32 -16.29
C GLU A 169 -17.88 3.87 -15.88
N LEU A 170 -18.62 3.15 -15.04
CA LEU A 170 -19.92 3.62 -14.52
C LEU A 170 -19.79 4.88 -13.66
N PHE A 171 -18.59 5.16 -13.13
CA PHE A 171 -18.32 6.36 -12.34
C PHE A 171 -18.30 7.64 -13.19
N LYS A 172 -18.26 7.56 -14.52
CA LYS A 172 -18.32 8.75 -15.40
C LYS A 172 -19.61 9.55 -15.21
N GLU A 173 -20.69 8.88 -14.81
CA GLU A 173 -22.01 9.50 -14.61
C GLU A 173 -22.19 10.13 -13.22
N ILE A 174 -21.25 9.93 -12.28
CA ILE A 174 -21.41 10.45 -10.92
C ILE A 174 -21.12 11.95 -10.86
N THR A 175 -21.78 12.58 -9.90
CA THR A 175 -21.70 14.02 -9.65
C THR A 175 -21.22 14.29 -8.23
N PRO A 176 -20.78 15.53 -7.92
CA PRO A 176 -20.45 15.89 -6.55
C PRO A 176 -21.59 15.66 -5.55
N SER A 177 -22.86 15.78 -5.97
CA SER A 177 -24.03 15.52 -5.13
C SER A 177 -24.18 14.04 -4.72
N ASP A 178 -23.49 13.13 -5.39
CA ASP A 178 -23.48 11.70 -5.07
C ASP A 178 -22.52 11.35 -3.92
N PHE A 179 -21.77 12.33 -3.43
CA PHE A 179 -20.81 12.17 -2.35
C PHE A 179 -21.36 12.70 -1.03
N GLU A 180 -20.83 12.19 0.08
CA GLU A 180 -21.18 12.60 1.43
C GLU A 180 -19.94 12.68 2.33
N LYS A 181 -20.03 13.49 3.38
CA LYS A 181 -19.02 13.49 4.44
C LYS A 181 -19.35 12.35 5.42
N ARG A 182 -18.41 11.43 5.63
CA ARG A 182 -18.52 10.36 6.63
C ARG A 182 -17.18 10.06 7.28
N ARG A 183 -17.20 9.33 8.40
CA ARG A 183 -15.99 8.78 9.01
C ARG A 183 -15.53 7.55 8.22
N ILE A 184 -14.21 7.40 8.05
CA ILE A 184 -13.58 6.20 7.52
C ILE A 184 -13.98 5.01 8.39
N ARG A 185 -14.37 3.92 7.73
CA ARG A 185 -14.73 2.67 8.40
C ARG A 185 -13.57 1.68 8.28
N ILE A 186 -13.18 1.04 9.38
CA ILE A 186 -12.21 -0.05 9.40
C ILE A 186 -12.94 -1.31 9.85
N ILE A 187 -12.86 -2.39 9.07
CA ILE A 187 -13.55 -3.65 9.38
C ILE A 187 -12.65 -4.86 9.18
N ALA A 188 -12.83 -5.89 10.00
CA ALA A 188 -12.38 -7.23 9.68
C ALA A 188 -13.51 -7.91 8.90
N MET A 189 -13.21 -8.43 7.70
CA MET A 189 -14.24 -9.14 6.93
C MET A 189 -14.59 -10.47 7.59
N ASP A 190 -15.83 -10.91 7.40
CA ASP A 190 -16.26 -12.23 7.83
C ASP A 190 -15.33 -13.33 7.29
N HIS A 191 -14.75 -14.10 8.21
CA HIS A 191 -13.75 -15.10 7.86
C HIS A 191 -14.34 -16.22 7.00
N ASP A 192 -15.46 -16.79 7.43
CA ASP A 192 -16.04 -17.98 6.81
C ASP A 192 -16.63 -17.65 5.44
N LYS A 193 -17.15 -16.44 5.26
CA LYS A 193 -17.64 -15.97 3.97
C LYS A 193 -16.53 -15.73 2.95
N TYR A 194 -15.40 -15.13 3.36
CA TYR A 194 -14.48 -14.54 2.37
C TYR A 194 -13.11 -15.22 2.27
N VAL A 195 -12.70 -16.07 3.23
CA VAL A 195 -11.33 -16.62 3.27
C VAL A 195 -10.92 -17.31 1.95
N GLY A 196 -11.82 -18.08 1.34
CA GLY A 196 -11.57 -18.75 0.05
C GLY A 196 -11.44 -17.80 -1.15
N LEU A 197 -12.14 -16.65 -1.14
CA LEU A 197 -11.99 -15.64 -2.19
C LEU A 197 -10.70 -14.83 -2.04
N THR A 198 -10.23 -14.66 -0.80
CA THR A 198 -9.12 -13.77 -0.48
C THR A 198 -7.74 -14.40 -0.66
N GLU A 199 -7.67 -15.73 -0.81
CA GLU A 199 -6.40 -16.46 -0.88
C GLU A 199 -5.47 -15.94 -2.00
N HIS A 200 -5.98 -15.86 -3.23
CA HIS A 200 -5.19 -15.36 -4.36
C HIS A 200 -4.80 -13.88 -4.18
N PHE A 201 -5.68 -13.07 -3.57
CA PHE A 201 -5.39 -11.68 -3.26
C PHE A 201 -4.23 -11.55 -2.27
N VAL A 202 -4.27 -12.31 -1.17
CA VAL A 202 -3.23 -12.27 -0.12
C VAL A 202 -1.90 -12.80 -0.65
N GLN A 203 -1.92 -13.87 -1.45
CA GLN A 203 -0.72 -14.42 -2.10
C GLN A 203 -0.08 -13.37 -3.00
N LYS A 204 -0.86 -12.75 -3.91
CA LYS A 204 -0.37 -11.76 -4.87
C LYS A 204 0.07 -10.44 -4.23
N LYS A 205 -0.59 -10.00 -3.15
CA LYS A 205 -0.31 -8.71 -2.50
C LYS A 205 0.66 -8.81 -1.33
N ARG A 206 0.93 -10.02 -0.83
CA ARG A 206 1.76 -10.31 0.35
C ARG A 206 1.26 -9.62 1.64
N HIS A 207 0.06 -9.03 1.64
CA HIS A 207 -0.61 -8.44 2.78
C HIS A 207 -2.13 -8.64 2.72
N ASN A 208 -2.77 -8.58 3.89
CA ASN A 208 -4.19 -8.85 4.07
C ASN A 208 -5.00 -7.61 4.46
N VAL A 209 -4.47 -6.43 4.18
CA VAL A 209 -5.22 -5.17 4.34
C VAL A 209 -5.50 -4.60 2.95
N THR A 210 -6.72 -4.14 2.71
CA THR A 210 -7.06 -3.40 1.50
C THR A 210 -8.09 -2.32 1.80
N HIS A 211 -8.44 -1.53 0.80
CA HIS A 211 -9.36 -0.41 0.97
C HIS A 211 -10.06 -0.07 -0.35
N THR A 212 -11.14 0.70 -0.20
CA THR A 212 -11.94 1.30 -1.28
C THR A 212 -11.93 2.80 -1.05
N LYS A 213 -11.19 3.53 -1.89
CA LYS A 213 -10.91 4.97 -1.73
C LYS A 213 -12.19 5.78 -1.87
N GLU A 214 -12.97 5.40 -2.87
CA GLU A 214 -14.28 5.92 -3.26
C GLU A 214 -15.37 5.63 -2.22
N MET A 215 -15.20 4.63 -1.34
CA MET A 215 -16.14 4.31 -0.27
C MET A 215 -15.62 4.61 1.14
N GLY A 216 -14.41 5.11 1.29
CA GLY A 216 -13.82 5.41 2.60
C GLY A 216 -13.81 4.22 3.57
N THR A 217 -13.60 3.00 3.06
CA THR A 217 -13.57 1.77 3.85
C THR A 217 -12.20 1.12 3.73
N ILE A 218 -11.65 0.69 4.87
CA ILE A 218 -10.46 -0.16 4.99
C ILE A 218 -10.94 -1.51 5.51
N VAL A 219 -10.51 -2.59 4.86
CA VAL A 219 -10.83 -3.94 5.29
C VAL A 219 -9.56 -4.73 5.58
N VAL A 220 -9.58 -5.46 6.68
CA VAL A 220 -8.65 -6.56 6.93
C VAL A 220 -9.29 -7.83 6.38
N VAL A 221 -8.74 -8.34 5.28
CA VAL A 221 -9.23 -9.57 4.67
C VAL A 221 -8.77 -10.80 5.49
N PRO A 222 -9.61 -11.84 5.59
CA PRO A 222 -9.24 -13.08 6.26
C PRO A 222 -8.07 -13.79 5.57
N MET A 223 -7.41 -14.65 6.33
CA MET A 223 -6.35 -15.53 5.86
C MET A 223 -6.53 -16.89 6.51
N HIS A 224 -6.17 -17.96 5.80
CA HIS A 224 -6.09 -19.30 6.40
C HIS A 224 -5.00 -19.41 7.49
N GLN A 225 -3.98 -18.55 7.43
CA GLN A 225 -2.91 -18.53 8.42
C GLN A 225 -3.43 -18.08 9.79
N GLU A 226 -3.39 -18.97 10.78
CA GLU A 226 -3.79 -18.66 12.15
C GLU A 226 -2.69 -17.94 12.94
N ARG A 227 -1.43 -18.11 12.53
CA ARG A 227 -0.25 -17.52 13.18
C ARG A 227 0.60 -16.74 12.19
N MET A 228 0.99 -15.52 12.53
CA MET A 228 1.85 -14.67 11.71
C MET A 228 2.75 -13.79 12.60
N ARG A 229 4.06 -14.03 12.56
CA ARG A 229 5.04 -13.16 13.23
C ARG A 229 5.04 -11.77 12.60
N GLY A 230 5.11 -10.73 13.42
CA GLY A 230 5.15 -9.35 12.93
C GLY A 230 3.79 -8.81 12.47
N ILE A 231 2.68 -9.52 12.72
CA ILE A 231 1.36 -9.09 12.23
C ILE A 231 0.94 -7.73 12.77
N THR A 232 1.24 -7.42 14.04
CA THR A 232 0.92 -6.12 14.63
C THR A 232 1.76 -5.02 13.98
N LEU A 233 3.08 -5.21 13.87
CA LEU A 233 3.97 -4.26 13.20
C LEU A 233 3.67 -4.06 11.71
N LYS A 234 3.06 -5.05 11.06
CA LYS A 234 2.66 -4.97 9.65
C LYS A 234 1.30 -4.28 9.48
N THR A 235 0.28 -4.81 10.15
CA THR A 235 -1.12 -4.42 9.91
C THR A 235 -1.40 -3.02 10.43
N LEU A 236 -0.89 -2.66 11.63
CA LEU A 236 -1.20 -1.37 12.23
C LEU A 236 -0.68 -0.19 11.38
N PRO A 237 0.60 -0.15 10.92
CA PRO A 237 1.05 0.88 9.99
C PRO A 237 0.30 0.87 8.65
N LEU A 238 -0.09 -0.29 8.13
CA LEU A 238 -0.90 -0.38 6.91
C LEU A 238 -2.30 0.24 7.07
N LEU A 239 -2.93 0.10 8.24
CA LEU A 239 -4.19 0.80 8.53
C LEU A 239 -3.99 2.31 8.50
N PHE A 240 -2.94 2.85 9.15
CA PHE A 240 -2.64 4.29 9.09
C PHE A 240 -2.29 4.77 7.68
N HIS A 241 -1.56 3.96 6.92
CA HIS A 241 -1.26 4.23 5.52
C HIS A 241 -2.56 4.40 4.71
N TYR A 242 -3.52 3.49 4.86
CA TYR A 242 -4.80 3.57 4.13
C TYR A 242 -5.76 4.63 4.67
N ILE A 243 -5.70 4.96 5.96
CA ILE A 243 -6.40 6.15 6.49
C ILE A 243 -5.90 7.39 5.75
N ASN A 244 -4.58 7.55 5.65
CA ASN A 244 -3.99 8.68 4.95
C ASN A 244 -4.33 8.67 3.45
N GLU A 245 -4.27 7.51 2.79
CA GLU A 245 -4.60 7.37 1.37
C GLU A 245 -6.06 7.77 1.11
N ILE A 246 -7.03 7.25 1.87
CA ILE A 246 -8.45 7.63 1.73
C ILE A 246 -8.64 9.13 1.92
N ARG A 247 -8.01 9.73 2.93
CA ARG A 247 -8.11 11.18 3.18
C ARG A 247 -7.55 12.00 2.03
N LEU A 248 -6.42 11.58 1.47
CA LEU A 248 -5.80 12.21 0.31
C LEU A 248 -6.75 12.22 -0.89
N TYR A 249 -7.31 11.06 -1.25
CA TYR A 249 -8.27 10.97 -2.36
C TYR A 249 -9.57 11.72 -2.07
N SER A 250 -10.07 11.66 -0.84
CA SER A 250 -11.23 12.45 -0.39
C SER A 250 -11.00 13.96 -0.58
N ALA A 251 -9.85 14.48 -0.14
CA ALA A 251 -9.50 15.88 -0.31
C ALA A 251 -9.34 16.24 -1.80
N PHE A 252 -8.72 15.37 -2.59
CA PHE A 252 -8.57 15.53 -4.03
C PHE A 252 -9.93 15.59 -4.74
N PHE A 253 -10.83 14.63 -4.51
CA PHE A 253 -12.16 14.63 -5.11
C PHE A 253 -12.96 15.86 -4.69
N LYS A 254 -12.91 16.25 -3.42
CA LYS A 254 -13.56 17.47 -2.94
C LYS A 254 -13.00 18.74 -3.59
N PHE A 255 -11.69 18.78 -3.84
CA PHE A 255 -11.06 19.90 -4.57
C PHE A 255 -11.51 19.95 -6.03
N LYS A 256 -11.64 18.78 -6.69
CA LYS A 256 -12.06 18.66 -8.10
C LYS A 256 -13.57 18.76 -8.30
N GLN A 257 -14.37 18.90 -7.24
CA GLN A 257 -15.84 18.89 -7.31
C GLN A 257 -16.44 19.97 -8.24
N VAL A 258 -15.73 21.08 -8.47
CA VAL A 258 -16.20 22.19 -9.32
C VAL A 258 -15.90 21.99 -10.81
N ASN A 259 -15.17 20.93 -11.17
CA ASN A 259 -14.82 20.65 -12.55
C ASN A 259 -16.00 20.04 -13.30
N LYS A 260 -16.20 20.47 -14.56
CA LYS A 260 -17.30 19.98 -15.43
C LYS A 260 -17.24 18.47 -15.67
N ASN A 261 -16.04 17.88 -15.64
CA ASN A 261 -15.81 16.45 -15.91
C ASN A 261 -15.47 15.67 -14.62
N PHE A 262 -16.17 15.97 -13.52
CA PHE A 262 -15.87 15.38 -12.21
C PHE A 262 -15.87 13.83 -12.23
N GLY A 263 -16.87 13.20 -12.84
CA GLY A 263 -16.94 11.73 -12.94
C GLY A 263 -15.76 11.12 -13.70
N GLU A 264 -15.34 11.73 -14.81
CA GLU A 264 -14.14 11.30 -15.57
C GLU A 264 -12.88 11.40 -14.71
N ILE A 265 -12.72 12.49 -13.96
CA ILE A 265 -11.59 12.66 -13.04
C ILE A 265 -11.56 11.55 -12.00
N VAL A 266 -12.73 11.14 -11.46
CA VAL A 266 -12.81 10.01 -10.52
C VAL A 266 -12.36 8.72 -11.20
N VAL A 267 -12.85 8.43 -12.40
CA VAL A 267 -12.52 7.20 -13.16
C VAL A 267 -11.01 7.13 -13.46
N GLU A 268 -10.44 8.19 -14.01
CA GLU A 268 -9.00 8.28 -14.31
C GLU A 268 -8.16 8.08 -13.04
N THR A 269 -8.60 8.66 -11.92
CA THR A 269 -7.92 8.54 -10.63
C THR A 269 -7.96 7.11 -10.09
N LEU A 270 -9.09 6.40 -10.27
CA LEU A 270 -9.23 5.00 -9.83
C LEU A 270 -8.44 4.03 -10.73
N LEU A 271 -8.37 4.28 -12.03
CA LEU A 271 -7.69 3.42 -13.01
C LEU A 271 -6.18 3.65 -13.07
N ALA A 272 -5.74 4.91 -13.14
CA ALA A 272 -4.41 5.26 -13.63
C ALA A 272 -3.48 5.90 -12.59
N ASP A 273 -3.96 6.23 -11.38
CA ASP A 273 -3.22 7.04 -10.38
C ASP A 273 -2.39 8.15 -11.05
N PRO A 274 -3.04 9.06 -11.79
CA PRO A 274 -2.38 9.73 -12.89
C PRO A 274 -1.31 10.71 -12.36
N GLY A 275 -0.11 10.56 -12.94
CA GLY A 275 1.12 11.35 -12.80
C GLY A 275 1.00 12.85 -12.57
N ASN A 276 -0.14 13.41 -12.99
CA ASN A 276 -0.40 14.82 -13.23
C ASN A 276 -1.47 15.40 -12.28
N ALA A 277 -1.93 14.66 -11.27
CA ALA A 277 -3.06 15.03 -10.41
C ALA A 277 -2.89 16.39 -9.69
N SER A 278 -1.66 16.79 -9.37
CA SER A 278 -1.33 18.07 -8.71
C SER A 278 -0.27 18.83 -9.48
N GLN A 279 -0.44 20.16 -9.60
CA GLN A 279 0.60 21.06 -10.08
C GLN A 279 0.97 22.08 -9.00
N MET A 280 2.26 22.21 -8.70
CA MET A 280 2.82 23.31 -7.91
C MET A 280 3.86 24.04 -8.75
N ALA A 281 3.74 25.36 -8.85
CA ALA A 281 4.65 26.22 -9.63
C ALA A 281 4.86 25.75 -11.08
N GLY A 282 3.81 25.25 -11.74
CA GLY A 282 3.86 24.78 -13.12
C GLY A 282 4.49 23.39 -13.31
N GLN A 283 4.89 22.70 -12.23
CA GLN A 283 5.39 21.33 -12.29
C GLN A 283 4.38 20.36 -11.70
N TYR A 284 4.22 19.20 -12.35
CA TYR A 284 3.40 18.11 -11.86
C TYR A 284 4.06 17.47 -10.64
N VAL A 285 3.36 17.47 -9.50
CA VAL A 285 3.78 16.80 -8.28
C VAL A 285 3.06 15.46 -8.22
N HIS A 286 3.80 14.38 -8.46
CA HIS A 286 3.29 13.02 -8.33
C HIS A 286 3.44 12.52 -6.89
N TRP A 287 2.33 12.12 -6.27
CA TRP A 287 2.33 11.60 -4.90
C TRP A 287 2.69 10.11 -4.92
N ARG A 288 3.99 9.79 -5.02
CA ARG A 288 4.47 8.41 -5.06
C ARG A 288 4.18 7.70 -3.73
N VAL A 289 3.28 6.72 -3.74
CA VAL A 289 3.13 5.75 -2.64
C VAL A 289 4.26 4.72 -2.77
N ILE A 290 5.36 4.97 -2.06
CA ILE A 290 6.60 4.16 -2.06
C ILE A 290 6.33 2.66 -1.78
N GLN A 291 5.28 2.33 -1.02
CA GLN A 291 4.94 0.95 -0.62
C GLN A 291 4.31 0.11 -1.74
N ARG A 292 3.88 0.72 -2.87
CA ARG A 292 3.02 0.06 -3.86
C ARG A 292 3.75 -0.90 -4.80
N TYR A 293 5.08 -0.82 -4.88
CA TYR A 293 5.91 -1.46 -5.92
C TYR A 293 6.53 -2.82 -5.51
N PHE A 294 7.14 -2.95 -4.34
CA PHE A 294 8.09 -4.07 -4.13
C PHE A 294 7.51 -5.38 -3.57
N GLY A 295 6.29 -5.37 -2.99
CA GLY A 295 5.66 -6.58 -2.45
C GLY A 295 4.91 -7.44 -3.48
N LYS A 296 4.92 -7.07 -4.77
CA LYS A 296 4.10 -7.70 -5.83
C LYS A 296 4.92 -8.22 -7.01
N ILE A 297 6.24 -8.08 -6.95
CA ILE A 297 7.13 -8.58 -7.98
C ILE A 297 7.47 -10.01 -7.56
N ASP A 298 6.68 -10.95 -8.08
CA ASP A 298 7.04 -12.35 -8.04
C ASP A 298 8.02 -12.56 -9.22
N ASP A 299 9.21 -13.06 -8.91
CA ASP A 299 10.25 -13.60 -9.81
C ASP A 299 11.59 -12.85 -9.95
N GLU A 300 11.81 -11.72 -9.27
CA GLU A 300 13.16 -11.14 -9.16
C GLU A 300 13.47 -10.70 -7.70
N PRO A 301 14.52 -11.24 -7.06
CA PRO A 301 15.00 -10.67 -5.81
C PRO A 301 15.51 -9.25 -6.11
N HIS A 302 14.85 -8.23 -5.56
CA HIS A 302 15.22 -6.83 -5.68
C HIS A 302 15.82 -6.25 -4.37
N PRO A 303 16.94 -6.78 -3.83
CA PRO A 303 17.57 -6.25 -2.63
C PRO A 303 18.03 -4.79 -2.77
N GLU A 304 18.19 -4.29 -3.99
CA GLU A 304 18.47 -2.88 -4.33
C GLU A 304 17.34 -1.94 -3.92
N ALA A 305 16.09 -2.41 -3.93
CA ALA A 305 14.89 -1.63 -3.60
C ALA A 305 14.87 -1.09 -2.15
N PHE A 306 15.58 -1.78 -1.25
CA PHE A 306 15.65 -1.45 0.19
C PHE A 306 16.88 -0.61 0.54
N GLN A 307 17.66 -0.19 -0.45
CA GLN A 307 18.84 0.65 -0.28
C GLN A 307 18.58 2.07 -0.81
N PRO A 308 19.34 3.10 -0.43
CA PRO A 308 19.27 4.40 -1.11
C PRO A 308 19.78 4.27 -2.56
N HIS A 309 18.94 4.45 -3.59
CA HIS A 309 19.36 4.25 -4.98
C HIS A 309 18.69 5.17 -6.02
N VAL A 310 19.36 5.24 -7.18
CA VAL A 310 19.00 5.82 -8.48
C VAL A 310 18.68 4.64 -9.42
N HIS A 311 17.61 4.69 -10.22
CA HIS A 311 17.15 3.58 -11.07
C HIS A 311 17.91 3.50 -12.42
N PRO A 312 17.92 2.33 -13.10
CA PRO A 312 18.51 2.19 -14.44
C PRO A 312 17.93 3.18 -15.47
N GLU A 313 16.64 3.49 -15.35
CA GLU A 313 15.93 4.48 -16.16
C GLU A 313 16.38 5.92 -15.89
N ASP A 314 16.94 6.22 -14.72
CA ASP A 314 17.60 7.50 -14.44
C ASP A 314 18.98 7.62 -15.13
N LEU A 315 19.55 6.51 -15.60
CA LEU A 315 20.78 6.47 -16.41
C LEU A 315 20.49 6.50 -17.92
N HIS A 316 19.21 6.42 -18.33
CA HIS A 316 18.77 6.47 -19.72
C HIS A 316 18.60 7.89 -20.29
N TRP A 317 19.15 8.92 -19.65
CA TRP A 317 19.15 10.31 -20.14
C TRP A 317 20.08 10.58 -21.35
N ARG A 318 20.34 9.57 -22.19
CA ARG A 318 21.01 9.80 -23.48
C ARG A 318 19.95 10.26 -24.48
N ARG A 319 20.18 11.42 -25.09
CA ARG A 319 19.42 11.90 -26.25
C ARG A 319 19.34 10.86 -27.35
#